data_AF-A0A8H2WPU7-F1
#
_entry.id   AF-A0A8H2WPU7-F1
#
_cell.length_a   1.000
_cell.length_b   1.000
_cell.length_c   1.000
_cell.angle_alpha   90.00
_cell.angle_beta   90.00
_cell.angle_gamma   90.00
#
_symmetry.space_group_name_H-M   'P 1'
#
loop_
_entity.id
_entity.type
_entity.pdbx_description
1 polymer ?
#
loop_
_entity_poly.entity_id
_entity_poly.type
_entity_poly.pdbx_seq_one_letter_code
_entity_poly.pdbx_strand_id
1 'polypeptide(L)'
;MAGSQSEARRQAALVNQRKEMMEEFDRQKDAMLKETEKSLPGTNRFVGRNDSMEETLKKSTIGLVRLEDFQNKRKELEEAKAREAAQTNELKDEKVKQKKRKKITKSKLSFAMDDEEGEEDSGNKKGKDGSEEPPVKRNKVNKNPAVDTSFLPDREREEQERRTREELRQEWLRKQEELKHEEIEVVYSYWDGSGHRKSVTCKKGDDIASFLEKCRQQFPELRSVSVDNLMYIKEDLIIPHHYTFYDFIVNKARGKSGPLFNFDVHDDVRMLADATIEKDEVGTVNSDS
;
A
#
# COMPACT_ATOMS: atom_id res chain seq x y z
N MET A 1 -47.85 40.28 -15.87
CA MET A 1 -46.69 39.57 -15.26
C MET A 1 -45.53 39.57 -16.27
N ALA A 2 -44.70 40.63 -16.33
CA ALA A 2 -43.62 40.76 -17.33
C ALA A 2 -42.32 41.35 -16.75
N GLY A 3 -42.05 41.10 -15.46
CA GLY A 3 -40.86 41.62 -14.76
C GLY A 3 -39.72 40.60 -14.53
N SER A 4 -39.99 39.29 -14.57
CA SER A 4 -39.02 38.32 -14.02
C SER A 4 -37.82 38.01 -14.93
N GLN A 5 -37.98 38.07 -16.26
CA GLN A 5 -36.88 37.70 -17.17
C GLN A 5 -35.82 38.79 -17.35
N SER A 6 -36.22 40.07 -17.35
CA SER A 6 -35.28 41.20 -17.43
C SER A 6 -34.52 41.37 -16.12
N GLU A 7 -35.19 41.17 -14.98
CA GLU A 7 -34.56 41.16 -13.65
C GLU A 7 -33.62 39.96 -13.47
N ALA A 8 -33.98 38.75 -13.95
CA ALA A 8 -33.11 37.59 -13.92
C ALA A 8 -31.82 37.80 -14.74
N ARG A 9 -31.91 38.44 -15.92
CA ARG A 9 -30.73 38.79 -16.74
C ARG A 9 -29.81 39.79 -16.04
N ARG A 10 -30.39 40.78 -15.35
CA ARG A 10 -29.62 41.75 -14.56
C ARG A 10 -28.94 41.11 -13.35
N GLN A 11 -29.63 40.19 -12.67
CA GLN A 11 -29.06 39.43 -11.56
C GLN A 11 -27.93 38.51 -12.03
N ALA A 12 -28.09 37.82 -13.16
CA ALA A 12 -27.04 37.00 -13.76
C ALA A 12 -25.79 37.82 -14.13
N ALA A 13 -25.98 39.04 -14.68
CA ALA A 13 -24.86 39.93 -14.98
C ALA A 13 -24.10 40.37 -13.72
N LEU A 14 -24.80 40.69 -12.62
CA LEU A 14 -24.17 41.05 -11.34
C LEU A 14 -23.47 39.87 -10.67
N VAL A 15 -24.00 38.64 -10.82
CA VAL A 15 -23.35 37.42 -10.33
C VAL A 15 -22.07 37.13 -11.12
N ASN A 16 -22.10 37.29 -12.44
CA ASN A 16 -20.91 37.15 -13.27
C ASN A 16 -19.85 38.20 -12.92
N GLN A 17 -20.22 39.46 -12.72
CA GLN A 17 -19.28 40.50 -12.29
C GLN A 17 -18.67 40.19 -10.91
N ARG A 18 -19.44 39.65 -9.96
CA ARG A 18 -18.91 39.23 -8.67
C ARG A 18 -17.95 38.04 -8.80
N LYS A 19 -18.25 37.10 -9.70
CA LYS A 19 -17.40 35.95 -9.97
C LYS A 19 -16.08 36.37 -10.62
N GLU A 20 -16.13 37.24 -11.62
CA GLU A 20 -14.95 37.81 -12.27
C GLU A 20 -14.08 38.58 -11.26
N MET A 21 -14.68 39.41 -10.40
CA MET A 21 -13.92 40.09 -9.34
C MET A 21 -13.28 39.12 -8.34
N MET A 22 -13.96 38.02 -7.99
CA MET A 22 -13.39 37.01 -7.10
C MET A 22 -12.25 36.23 -7.77
N GLU A 23 -12.40 35.85 -9.04
CA GLU A 23 -11.36 35.19 -9.83
C GLU A 23 -10.14 36.11 -10.03
N GLU A 24 -10.35 37.41 -10.24
CA GLU A 24 -9.27 38.40 -10.31
C GLU A 24 -8.57 38.58 -8.97
N PHE A 25 -9.31 38.57 -7.86
CA PHE A 25 -8.75 38.63 -6.52
C PHE A 25 -7.90 37.39 -6.20
N ASP A 26 -8.41 36.20 -6.54
CA ASP A 26 -7.66 34.95 -6.37
C ASP A 26 -6.41 34.93 -7.24
N ARG A 27 -6.48 35.40 -8.49
CA ARG A 27 -5.31 35.57 -9.37
C ARG A 27 -4.29 36.56 -8.81
N GLN A 28 -4.74 37.68 -8.25
CA GLN A 28 -3.85 38.65 -7.62
C GLN A 28 -3.20 38.07 -6.35
N LYS A 29 -3.96 37.31 -5.55
CA LYS A 29 -3.45 36.62 -4.38
C LYS A 29 -2.41 35.56 -4.74
N ASP A 30 -2.67 34.77 -5.76
CA ASP A 30 -1.73 33.76 -6.29
C ASP A 30 -0.48 34.43 -6.88
N ALA A 31 -0.63 35.57 -7.57
CA ALA A 31 0.49 36.35 -8.07
C ALA A 31 1.35 36.90 -6.92
N MET A 32 0.74 37.42 -5.86
CA MET A 32 1.46 37.85 -4.65
C MET A 32 2.16 36.69 -3.96
N LEU A 33 1.51 35.54 -3.79
CA LEU A 33 2.15 34.36 -3.22
C LEU A 33 3.34 33.91 -4.06
N LYS A 34 3.19 33.86 -5.38
CA LYS A 34 4.26 33.49 -6.30
C LYS A 34 5.41 34.49 -6.30
N GLU A 35 5.14 35.79 -6.21
CA GLU A 35 6.19 36.82 -6.06
C GLU A 35 6.88 36.73 -4.71
N THR A 36 6.14 36.53 -3.61
CA THR A 36 6.74 36.37 -2.28
C THR A 36 7.62 35.12 -2.24
N GLU A 37 7.18 33.97 -2.75
CA GLU A 37 7.98 32.75 -2.88
C GLU A 37 9.24 32.94 -3.74
N LYS A 38 9.16 33.74 -4.80
CA LYS A 38 10.32 34.07 -5.65
C LYS A 38 11.28 35.06 -4.97
N SER A 39 10.75 35.93 -4.12
CA SER A 39 11.50 36.99 -3.45
C SER A 39 12.24 36.54 -2.19
N LEU A 40 11.92 35.37 -1.61
CA LEU A 40 12.67 34.80 -0.48
C LEU A 40 13.93 34.06 -0.98
N PRO A 41 15.13 34.65 -0.94
CA PRO A 41 16.34 33.99 -1.37
C PRO A 41 16.93 33.28 -0.15
N GLY A 42 16.59 32.01 0.06
CA GLY A 42 17.49 31.09 0.77
C GLY A 42 17.17 30.67 2.20
N THR A 43 15.95 30.80 2.71
CA THR A 43 15.57 30.12 3.97
C THR A 43 15.41 28.60 3.81
N ASN A 44 15.16 28.12 2.59
CA ASN A 44 14.92 26.70 2.29
C ASN A 44 16.12 25.96 1.66
N ARG A 45 17.32 26.55 1.60
CA ARG A 45 18.50 25.88 1.03
C ARG A 45 19.32 25.07 2.03
N PHE A 46 19.14 25.29 3.33
CA PHE A 46 19.96 24.64 4.38
C PHE A 46 19.15 23.86 5.42
N VAL A 47 17.82 23.90 5.36
CA VAL A 47 16.96 23.03 6.16
C VAL A 47 16.36 22.02 5.20
N GLY A 48 16.76 20.75 5.32
CA GLY A 48 16.14 19.68 4.54
C GLY A 48 14.64 19.71 4.80
N ARG A 49 13.84 19.91 3.73
CA ARG A 49 12.38 19.99 3.83
C ARG A 49 11.81 18.59 4.06
N ASN A 50 12.07 18.05 5.25
CA ASN A 50 11.24 17.03 5.86
C ASN A 50 10.19 17.77 6.69
N ASP A 51 9.27 18.49 6.03
CA ASP A 51 7.97 18.76 6.64
C ASP A 51 7.38 17.37 6.93
N SER A 52 7.57 16.87 8.14
CA SER A 52 7.01 15.59 8.57
C SER A 52 5.50 15.67 8.34
N MET A 53 4.85 14.58 7.92
CA MET A 53 3.38 14.58 7.73
C MET A 53 2.63 15.13 8.95
N GLU A 54 3.23 14.98 10.12
CA GLU A 54 2.74 15.49 11.37
C GLU A 54 2.79 17.03 11.46
N GLU A 55 3.80 17.68 10.88
CA GLU A 55 3.95 19.13 10.87
C GLU A 55 2.97 19.80 9.90
N THR A 56 2.71 19.19 8.73
CA THR A 56 1.68 19.65 7.79
C THR A 56 0.28 19.41 8.35
N LEU A 57 0.07 18.28 9.02
CA LEU A 57 -1.18 18.01 9.74
C LEU A 57 -1.38 19.02 10.88
N LYS A 58 -0.36 19.30 11.71
CA LYS A 58 -0.41 20.34 12.75
C LYS A 58 -0.74 21.72 12.17
N LYS A 59 -0.01 22.18 11.15
CA LYS A 59 -0.25 23.47 10.47
C LYS A 59 -1.67 23.58 9.91
N SER A 60 -2.21 22.48 9.36
CA SER A 60 -3.57 22.45 8.78
C SER A 60 -4.69 22.22 9.80
N THR A 61 -4.36 21.89 11.05
CA THR A 61 -5.32 21.56 12.12
C THR A 61 -5.27 22.50 13.32
N ILE A 62 -4.54 23.61 13.22
CA ILE A 62 -4.58 24.68 14.22
C ILE A 62 -5.97 25.33 14.19
N GLY A 63 -6.70 25.23 15.31
CA GLY A 63 -8.04 25.81 15.48
C GLY A 63 -9.07 24.77 15.93
N LEU A 64 -10.35 25.16 15.97
CA LEU A 64 -11.45 24.25 16.25
C LEU A 64 -11.75 23.42 14.99
N VAL A 65 -11.30 22.17 14.98
CA VAL A 65 -11.46 21.24 13.84
C VAL A 65 -12.34 20.06 14.26
N ARG A 66 -13.27 19.68 13.40
CA ARG A 66 -14.14 18.51 13.63
C ARG A 66 -13.35 17.22 13.41
N LEU A 67 -13.67 16.16 14.15
CA LEU A 67 -12.94 14.87 14.08
C LEU A 67 -12.88 14.31 12.66
N GLU A 68 -13.95 14.45 11.89
CA GLU A 68 -14.05 14.02 10.49
C GLU A 68 -13.03 14.76 9.61
N ASP A 69 -12.88 16.07 9.78
CA ASP A 69 -11.95 16.87 8.99
C ASP A 69 -10.49 16.51 9.29
N PHE A 70 -10.19 16.15 10.54
CA PHE A 70 -8.86 15.68 10.94
C PHE A 70 -8.53 14.32 10.31
N GLN A 71 -9.48 13.38 10.33
CA GLN A 71 -9.32 12.07 9.70
C GLN A 71 -9.18 12.18 8.18
N ASN A 72 -9.98 13.03 7.54
CA ASN A 72 -9.91 13.29 6.11
C ASN A 72 -8.57 13.92 5.72
N LYS A 73 -8.10 14.94 6.44
CA LYS A 73 -6.79 15.57 6.19
C LYS A 73 -5.62 14.61 6.42
N ARG A 74 -5.71 13.74 7.42
CA ARG A 74 -4.69 12.70 7.65
C ARG A 74 -4.65 11.69 6.49
N LYS A 75 -5.81 11.23 6.04
CA LYS A 75 -5.94 10.30 4.90
C LYS A 75 -5.43 10.94 3.61
N GLU A 76 -5.76 12.20 3.37
CA GLU A 76 -5.32 12.96 2.20
C GLU A 76 -3.80 13.16 2.19
N LEU A 77 -3.19 13.48 3.33
CA LEU A 77 -1.73 13.58 3.44
C LEU A 77 -1.02 12.24 3.20
N GLU A 78 -1.59 11.15 3.71
CA GLU A 78 -1.07 9.80 3.48
C GLU A 78 -1.18 9.38 2.01
N GLU A 79 -2.30 9.70 1.36
CA GLU A 79 -2.51 9.46 -0.06
C GLU A 79 -1.58 10.32 -0.94
N ALA A 80 -1.40 11.59 -0.59
CA ALA A 80 -0.47 12.48 -1.28
C ALA A 80 0.98 11.97 -1.19
N LYS A 81 1.40 11.49 -0.01
CA LYS A 81 2.71 10.86 0.17
C LYS A 81 2.84 9.55 -0.60
N ALA A 82 1.77 8.75 -0.69
CA ALA A 82 1.75 7.54 -1.51
C ALA A 82 1.88 7.86 -3.00
N ARG A 83 1.22 8.93 -3.47
CA ARG A 83 1.33 9.45 -4.84
C ARG A 83 2.72 10.01 -5.14
N GLU A 84 3.34 10.70 -4.19
CA GLU A 84 4.71 11.21 -4.33
C GLU A 84 5.74 10.06 -4.30
N ALA A 85 5.55 9.04 -3.46
CA ALA A 85 6.38 7.83 -3.47
C ALA A 85 6.24 7.04 -4.79
N ALA A 86 5.08 7.08 -5.44
CA ALA A 86 4.89 6.53 -6.78
C ALA A 86 5.58 7.39 -7.86
N GLN A 87 5.40 8.71 -7.84
CA GLN A 87 6.04 9.62 -8.81
C GLN A 87 7.57 9.70 -8.68
N THR A 88 8.10 9.62 -7.47
CA THR A 88 9.56 9.68 -7.23
C THR A 88 10.27 8.40 -7.69
N ASN A 89 9.55 7.27 -7.78
CA ASN A 89 10.03 6.08 -8.47
C ASN A 89 9.98 6.23 -10.00
N GLU A 90 8.95 6.86 -10.58
CA GLU A 90 8.87 7.13 -12.03
C GLU A 90 9.97 8.10 -12.53
N LEU A 91 10.29 9.15 -11.77
CA LEU A 91 11.25 10.20 -12.20
C LEU A 91 12.73 9.78 -12.14
N LYS A 92 13.06 8.65 -11.49
CA LYS A 92 14.43 8.11 -11.51
C LYS A 92 14.72 7.32 -12.79
N ASP A 93 13.71 6.74 -13.42
CA ASP A 93 13.88 5.98 -14.66
C ASP A 93 13.82 6.84 -15.94
N GLU A 94 13.20 8.04 -15.89
CA GLU A 94 13.12 8.94 -17.07
C GLU A 94 14.38 9.79 -17.38
N LYS A 95 15.43 9.77 -16.55
CA LYS A 95 16.67 10.53 -16.84
C LYS A 95 17.65 9.86 -17.80
N VAL A 96 17.22 8.87 -18.59
CA VAL A 96 17.98 8.39 -19.76
C VAL A 96 17.54 9.15 -21.03
N LYS A 97 18.19 10.30 -21.23
CA LYS A 97 18.52 10.95 -22.53
C LYS A 97 17.48 10.85 -23.67
N GLN A 98 16.52 11.77 -23.70
CA GLN A 98 15.90 12.18 -24.98
C GLN A 98 16.59 13.43 -25.55
N LYS A 99 17.44 13.22 -26.57
CA LYS A 99 17.95 14.29 -27.44
C LYS A 99 16.78 14.85 -28.27
N LYS A 100 16.49 16.14 -28.11
CA LYS A 100 15.52 16.89 -28.92
C LYS A 100 15.87 16.81 -30.43
N ARG A 101 15.06 16.13 -31.23
CA ARG A 101 15.10 16.25 -32.70
C ARG A 101 14.34 17.51 -33.12
N LYS A 102 15.01 18.38 -33.88
CA LYS A 102 14.44 19.61 -34.47
C LYS A 102 13.31 19.26 -35.45
N LYS A 103 12.21 19.99 -35.36
CA LYS A 103 11.04 19.93 -36.25
C LYS A 103 11.42 20.59 -37.58
N ILE A 104 11.60 19.82 -38.65
CA ILE A 104 11.72 20.35 -40.01
C ILE A 104 10.31 20.59 -40.53
N THR A 105 9.97 21.85 -40.76
CA THR A 105 8.76 22.28 -41.47
C THR A 105 8.89 21.87 -42.93
N LYS A 106 8.04 20.93 -43.38
CA LYS A 106 7.99 20.50 -44.77
C LYS A 106 7.44 21.65 -45.63
N SER A 107 8.31 22.18 -46.46
CA SER A 107 8.05 23.22 -47.45
C SER A 107 6.96 22.80 -48.44
N LYS A 108 5.98 23.69 -48.64
CA LYS A 108 5.13 23.73 -49.84
C LYS A 108 6.05 23.86 -51.06
N LEU A 109 6.13 22.79 -51.85
CA LEU A 109 6.63 22.86 -53.22
C LEU A 109 5.41 22.78 -54.14
N SER A 110 5.05 23.96 -54.65
CA SER A 110 4.21 24.18 -55.81
C SER A 110 5.11 24.20 -57.04
N PHE A 111 4.96 23.23 -57.95
CA PHE A 111 5.36 23.38 -59.33
C PHE A 111 4.13 23.12 -60.19
N ALA A 112 3.68 24.20 -60.83
CA ALA A 112 2.73 24.21 -61.92
C ALA A 112 3.53 24.18 -63.23
N MET A 113 3.25 23.20 -64.09
CA MET A 113 3.41 23.22 -65.55
C MET A 113 2.82 21.88 -66.03
N ASP A 114 1.57 21.85 -66.48
CA ASP A 114 1.21 21.99 -67.91
C ASP A 114 1.54 20.68 -68.66
N ASP A 115 0.54 19.80 -68.83
CA ASP A 115 -0.02 19.48 -70.16
C ASP A 115 -1.06 18.32 -70.11
N GLU A 116 -2.11 18.53 -70.91
CA GLU A 116 -2.96 17.56 -71.62
C GLU A 116 -4.14 16.78 -70.95
N GLU A 117 -5.23 16.77 -71.72
CA GLU A 117 -6.63 16.36 -71.50
C GLU A 117 -6.87 14.84 -71.32
N GLY A 118 -8.04 14.48 -70.77
CA GLY A 118 -8.63 13.14 -70.91
C GLY A 118 -9.90 12.90 -70.09
N GLU A 119 -11.02 12.71 -70.79
CA GLU A 119 -12.42 12.54 -70.38
C GLU A 119 -12.81 11.34 -69.47
N GLU A 120 -13.98 11.52 -68.83
CA GLU A 120 -15.09 10.60 -68.50
C GLU A 120 -14.86 9.19 -67.88
N ASP A 121 -15.55 8.90 -66.76
CA ASP A 121 -16.71 7.97 -66.79
C ASP A 121 -17.52 7.97 -65.47
N SER A 122 -18.83 7.76 -65.63
CA SER A 122 -19.93 7.80 -64.69
C SER A 122 -20.09 6.57 -63.79
N GLY A 123 -20.66 6.74 -62.59
CA GLY A 123 -21.08 5.65 -61.71
C GLY A 123 -22.17 6.04 -60.72
N ASN A 124 -23.41 5.63 -61.01
CA ASN A 124 -24.68 6.10 -60.47
C ASN A 124 -25.21 5.35 -59.21
N LYS A 125 -26.06 6.06 -58.44
CA LYS A 125 -27.27 5.62 -57.69
C LYS A 125 -27.24 5.08 -56.23
N LYS A 126 -27.82 5.93 -55.35
CA LYS A 126 -28.90 5.76 -54.34
C LYS A 126 -28.95 4.54 -53.38
N GLY A 127 -29.09 4.86 -52.09
CA GLY A 127 -29.79 4.03 -51.09
C GLY A 127 -29.83 4.68 -49.70
N LYS A 128 -31.04 5.00 -49.23
CA LYS A 128 -31.39 5.64 -47.96
C LYS A 128 -31.91 4.54 -47.02
N ASP A 129 -31.41 4.42 -45.79
CA ASP A 129 -32.25 4.46 -44.57
C ASP A 129 -31.41 4.46 -43.29
N GLY A 130 -31.95 5.07 -42.24
CA GLY A 130 -31.36 5.11 -40.92
C GLY A 130 -31.99 4.07 -39.98
N SER A 131 -31.15 3.41 -39.18
CA SER A 131 -31.57 2.82 -37.91
C SER A 131 -30.41 2.92 -36.91
N GLU A 132 -30.76 3.36 -35.70
CA GLU A 132 -29.88 3.64 -34.57
C GLU A 132 -29.24 2.34 -34.04
N GLU A 133 -27.91 2.25 -34.12
CA GLU A 133 -27.10 1.35 -33.31
C GLU A 133 -25.87 2.11 -32.79
N PRO A 134 -25.41 1.83 -31.56
CA PRO A 134 -24.34 2.59 -30.92
C PRO A 134 -23.05 2.46 -31.75
N PRO A 135 -22.25 3.54 -31.87
CA PRO A 135 -21.04 3.50 -32.70
C PRO A 135 -20.06 2.50 -32.10
N VAL A 136 -19.96 1.33 -32.72
CA VAL A 136 -18.92 0.35 -32.46
C VAL A 136 -17.60 1.06 -32.72
N LYS A 137 -16.85 1.35 -31.65
CA LYS A 137 -15.54 1.98 -31.74
C LYS A 137 -14.71 1.13 -32.69
N ARG A 138 -14.46 1.64 -33.89
CA ARG A 138 -13.65 0.97 -34.90
C ARG A 138 -12.29 0.75 -34.26
N ASN A 139 -11.95 -0.51 -33.98
CA ASN A 139 -10.65 -0.89 -33.48
C ASN A 139 -9.61 -0.30 -34.43
N LYS A 140 -8.84 0.65 -33.90
CA LYS A 140 -7.72 1.29 -34.59
C LYS A 140 -6.87 0.19 -35.18
N VAL A 141 -6.70 0.19 -36.51
CA VAL A 141 -5.78 -0.63 -37.31
C VAL A 141 -4.86 -1.50 -36.45
N ASN A 142 -5.34 -2.68 -36.10
CA ASN A 142 -4.58 -3.63 -35.30
C ASN A 142 -3.45 -4.16 -36.20
N LYS A 143 -2.22 -3.76 -35.89
CA LYS A 143 -1.04 -4.54 -36.28
C LYS A 143 -1.22 -5.93 -35.66
N ASN A 144 -0.72 -6.96 -36.35
CA ASN A 144 -0.87 -8.37 -35.97
C ASN A 144 -0.75 -8.56 -34.44
N PRO A 145 -1.77 -9.12 -33.75
CA PRO A 145 -1.79 -9.28 -32.30
C PRO A 145 -0.71 -10.23 -31.76
N ALA A 146 -0.06 -11.00 -32.63
CA ALA A 146 1.08 -11.84 -32.29
C ALA A 146 2.41 -11.08 -32.22
N VAL A 147 2.44 -9.79 -32.57
CA VAL A 147 3.64 -8.96 -32.44
C VAL A 147 3.78 -8.53 -30.99
N ASP A 148 4.89 -8.92 -30.36
CA ASP A 148 5.21 -8.51 -29.00
C ASP A 148 5.32 -6.98 -28.91
N THR A 149 4.42 -6.37 -28.14
CA THR A 149 4.38 -4.92 -27.86
C THR A 149 4.87 -4.60 -26.45
N SER A 150 5.55 -5.54 -25.77
CA SER A 150 6.17 -5.39 -24.45
C SER A 150 7.07 -4.16 -24.33
N PHE A 151 7.75 -3.80 -25.42
CA PHE A 151 8.70 -2.69 -25.50
C PHE A 151 8.05 -1.30 -25.71
N LEU A 152 6.76 -1.22 -26.03
CA LEU A 152 6.05 0.06 -26.12
C LEU A 152 5.50 0.47 -24.75
N PRO A 153 5.62 1.74 -24.35
CA PRO A 153 4.89 2.29 -23.20
C PRO A 153 3.39 2.09 -23.42
N ASP A 154 2.80 1.26 -22.58
CA ASP A 154 1.42 0.83 -22.70
C ASP A 154 0.72 1.14 -21.37
N ARG A 155 -0.03 2.23 -21.37
CA ARG A 155 -0.78 2.78 -20.22
C ARG A 155 -1.66 1.72 -19.57
N GLU A 156 -2.29 0.84 -20.36
CA GLU A 156 -3.20 -0.18 -19.84
C GLU A 156 -2.42 -1.33 -19.18
N ARG A 157 -1.27 -1.71 -19.75
CA ARG A 157 -0.38 -2.72 -19.18
C ARG A 157 0.28 -2.26 -17.89
N GLU A 158 0.75 -1.01 -17.85
CA GLU A 158 1.32 -0.40 -16.63
C GLU A 158 0.27 -0.26 -15.53
N GLU A 159 -0.99 0.09 -15.87
CA GLU A 159 -2.08 0.12 -14.91
C GLU A 159 -2.45 -1.27 -14.39
N GLN A 160 -2.40 -2.31 -15.23
CA GLN A 160 -2.58 -3.71 -14.81
C GLN A 160 -1.43 -4.17 -13.91
N GLU A 161 -0.18 -3.86 -14.24
CA GLU A 161 0.98 -4.18 -13.41
C GLU A 161 0.92 -3.46 -12.05
N ARG A 162 0.42 -2.21 -12.02
CA ARG A 162 0.20 -1.50 -10.76
C ARG A 162 -0.87 -2.17 -9.91
N ARG A 163 -1.99 -2.58 -10.50
CA ARG A 163 -3.06 -3.31 -9.80
C ARG A 163 -2.55 -4.64 -9.25
N THR A 164 -1.86 -5.44 -10.06
CA THR A 164 -1.32 -6.73 -9.59
C THR A 164 -0.26 -6.52 -8.49
N ARG A 165 0.54 -5.45 -8.56
CA ARG A 165 1.50 -5.10 -7.51
C ARG A 165 0.83 -4.65 -6.22
N GLU A 166 -0.25 -3.87 -6.31
CA GLU A 166 -1.06 -3.47 -5.16
C GLU A 166 -1.78 -4.67 -4.53
N GLU A 167 -2.36 -5.55 -5.35
CA GLU A 167 -2.99 -6.81 -4.93
C GLU A 167 -1.99 -7.72 -4.22
N LEU A 168 -0.82 -7.97 -4.81
CA LEU A 168 0.24 -8.77 -4.19
C LEU A 168 0.71 -8.17 -2.86
N ARG A 169 0.77 -6.84 -2.75
CA ARG A 169 1.11 -6.17 -1.49
C ARG A 169 0.04 -6.38 -0.42
N GLN A 170 -1.24 -6.27 -0.81
CA GLN A 170 -2.36 -6.53 0.11
C GLN A 170 -2.40 -7.98 0.54
N GLU A 171 -2.24 -8.92 -0.40
CA GLU A 171 -2.15 -10.34 -0.08
C GLU A 171 -0.98 -10.65 0.84
N TRP A 172 0.17 -10.02 0.61
CA TRP A 172 1.33 -10.19 1.46
C TRP A 172 1.05 -9.70 2.88
N LEU A 173 0.47 -8.51 3.04
CA LEU A 173 0.06 -7.99 4.36
C LEU A 173 -0.99 -8.87 5.03
N ARG A 174 -1.99 -9.35 4.27
CA ARG A 174 -3.04 -10.24 4.79
C ARG A 174 -2.45 -11.55 5.28
N LYS A 175 -1.55 -12.17 4.50
CA LYS A 175 -0.87 -13.41 4.88
C LYS A 175 0.01 -13.21 6.12
N GLN A 176 0.66 -12.04 6.24
CA GLN A 176 1.45 -11.68 7.43
C GLN A 176 0.55 -11.55 8.67
N GLU A 177 -0.60 -10.91 8.54
CA GLU A 177 -1.58 -10.75 9.62
C GLU A 177 -2.21 -12.08 10.02
N GLU A 178 -2.56 -12.92 9.05
CA GLU A 178 -3.07 -14.27 9.27
C GLU A 178 -2.07 -15.11 10.08
N LEU A 179 -0.79 -15.11 9.68
CA LEU A 179 0.27 -15.85 10.39
C LEU A 179 0.53 -15.28 11.79
N LYS A 180 0.31 -13.98 12.00
CA LYS A 180 0.35 -13.35 13.33
C LYS A 180 -0.87 -13.70 14.19
N HIS A 181 -2.02 -13.91 13.58
CA HIS A 181 -3.27 -14.22 14.29
C HIS A 181 -3.37 -15.71 14.64
N GLU A 182 -2.57 -16.58 14.03
CA GLU A 182 -2.50 -17.99 14.41
C GLU A 182 -2.27 -18.14 15.93
N GLU A 183 -3.17 -18.89 16.56
CA GLU A 183 -3.12 -19.18 17.99
C GLU A 183 -2.09 -20.28 18.26
N ILE A 184 -1.31 -20.09 19.32
CA ILE A 184 -0.28 -21.00 19.82
C ILE A 184 -0.53 -21.27 21.30
N GLU A 185 -0.38 -22.53 21.69
CA GLU A 185 -0.32 -22.91 23.10
C GLU A 185 1.14 -22.94 23.54
N VAL A 186 1.47 -22.14 24.53
CA VAL A 186 2.82 -22.09 25.11
C VAL A 186 2.78 -22.71 26.50
N VAL A 187 3.48 -23.83 26.63
CA VAL A 187 3.75 -24.45 27.93
C VAL A 187 4.94 -23.73 28.56
N TYR A 188 4.76 -23.23 29.77
CA TYR A 188 5.79 -22.51 30.51
C TYR A 188 5.91 -23.05 31.94
N SER A 189 7.04 -22.77 32.57
CA SER A 189 7.24 -23.03 33.99
C SER A 189 7.58 -21.71 34.68
N TYR A 190 6.77 -21.35 35.66
CA TYR A 190 7.13 -20.30 36.61
C TYR A 190 8.13 -20.89 37.64
N TRP A 191 9.11 -20.09 38.05
CA TRP A 191 10.16 -20.48 38.98
C TRP A 191 10.28 -19.45 40.10
N ASP A 192 9.93 -19.88 41.31
CA ASP A 192 10.05 -19.13 42.57
C ASP A 192 10.94 -19.84 43.61
N GLY A 193 11.65 -20.90 43.16
CA GLY A 193 12.31 -21.88 44.01
C GLY A 193 11.65 -23.27 43.91
N SER A 194 10.41 -23.33 43.44
CA SER A 194 9.70 -24.54 43.01
C SER A 194 9.23 -24.37 41.56
N GLY A 195 9.19 -25.47 40.79
CA GLY A 195 8.79 -25.44 39.39
C GLY A 195 7.29 -25.58 39.20
N HIS A 196 6.62 -24.52 38.74
CA HIS A 196 5.17 -24.53 38.46
C HIS A 196 4.90 -24.51 36.96
N ARG A 197 4.59 -25.69 36.39
CA ARG A 197 4.24 -25.84 34.96
C ARG A 197 2.77 -25.50 34.72
N LYS A 198 2.51 -24.65 33.72
CA LYS A 198 1.17 -24.32 33.21
C LYS A 198 1.23 -24.10 31.70
N SER A 199 0.07 -24.06 31.05
CA SER A 199 -0.06 -23.62 29.66
C SER A 199 -0.94 -22.38 29.53
N VAL A 200 -0.63 -21.55 28.54
CA VAL A 200 -1.38 -20.35 28.16
C VAL A 200 -1.54 -20.34 26.64
N THR A 201 -2.72 -19.96 26.17
CA THR A 201 -2.98 -19.72 24.76
C THR A 201 -2.74 -18.24 24.42
N CYS A 202 -1.92 -18.00 23.40
CA CYS A 202 -1.63 -16.66 22.88
C CYS A 202 -1.53 -16.68 21.35
N LYS A 203 -1.53 -15.51 20.70
CA LYS A 203 -1.35 -15.43 19.25
C LYS A 203 0.14 -15.31 18.93
N LYS A 204 0.58 -15.78 17.75
CA LYS A 204 1.98 -15.62 17.31
C LYS A 204 2.41 -14.14 17.29
N GLY A 205 1.49 -13.25 16.94
CA GLY A 205 1.71 -11.81 16.90
C GLY A 205 1.62 -11.11 18.25
N ASP A 206 1.23 -11.79 19.34
CA ASP A 206 1.25 -11.21 20.68
C ASP A 206 2.72 -10.98 21.10
N ASP A 207 2.98 -9.85 21.76
CA ASP A 207 4.25 -9.58 22.39
C ASP A 207 4.44 -10.44 23.65
N ILE A 208 5.70 -10.63 24.03
CA ILE A 208 6.04 -11.42 25.22
C ILE A 208 5.49 -10.75 26.47
N ALA A 209 5.37 -9.41 26.50
CA ALA A 209 4.71 -8.70 27.58
C ALA A 209 3.25 -9.15 27.76
N SER A 210 2.45 -9.22 26.69
CA SER A 210 1.06 -9.71 26.77
C SER A 210 0.99 -11.17 27.18
N PHE A 211 1.94 -12.00 26.76
CA PHE A 211 2.06 -13.38 27.24
C PHE A 211 2.32 -13.45 28.74
N LEU A 212 3.30 -12.69 29.25
CA LEU A 212 3.63 -12.65 30.67
C LEU A 212 2.47 -12.09 31.51
N GLU A 213 1.69 -11.14 30.97
CA GLU A 213 0.47 -10.66 31.62
C GLU A 213 -0.60 -11.76 31.74
N LYS A 214 -0.78 -12.59 30.69
CA LYS A 214 -1.66 -13.77 30.75
C LYS A 214 -1.17 -14.79 31.78
N CYS A 215 0.14 -15.03 31.86
CA CYS A 215 0.73 -15.90 32.87
C CYS A 215 0.53 -15.35 34.29
N ARG A 216 0.73 -14.05 34.49
CA ARG A 216 0.52 -13.35 35.78
C ARG A 216 -0.90 -13.52 36.30
N GLN A 217 -1.91 -13.51 35.42
CA GLN A 217 -3.30 -13.71 35.83
C GLN A 217 -3.58 -15.12 36.37
N GLN A 218 -2.80 -16.13 35.96
CA GLN A 218 -2.95 -17.52 36.43
C GLN A 218 -2.39 -17.76 37.84
N PHE A 219 -1.55 -16.86 38.35
CA PHE A 219 -0.91 -16.97 39.66
C PHE A 219 -1.30 -15.78 40.54
N PRO A 220 -2.13 -15.99 41.59
CA PRO A 220 -2.54 -14.92 42.49
C PRO A 220 -1.37 -14.17 43.15
N GLU A 221 -0.25 -14.85 43.37
CA GLU A 221 0.96 -14.33 44.02
C GLU A 221 1.68 -13.27 43.17
N LEU A 222 1.59 -13.38 41.85
CA LEU A 222 2.22 -12.44 40.91
C LEU A 222 1.35 -11.21 40.63
N ARG A 223 0.15 -11.12 41.22
CA ARG A 223 -0.78 -10.01 40.95
C ARG A 223 -0.20 -8.64 41.31
N SER A 224 0.65 -8.56 42.35
CA SER A 224 1.31 -7.33 42.80
C SER A 224 2.54 -6.94 41.96
N VAL A 225 3.09 -7.86 41.19
CA VAL A 225 4.32 -7.66 40.40
C VAL A 225 3.94 -7.13 39.01
N SER A 226 4.68 -6.15 38.51
CA SER A 226 4.53 -5.65 37.14
C SER A 226 5.16 -6.61 36.13
N VAL A 227 4.64 -6.60 34.90
CA VAL A 227 5.18 -7.41 33.79
C VAL A 227 6.65 -7.10 33.52
N ASP A 228 7.06 -5.84 33.69
CA ASP A 228 8.44 -5.40 33.48
C ASP A 228 9.46 -6.06 34.42
N ASN A 229 9.01 -6.58 35.56
CA ASN A 229 9.86 -7.27 36.53
C ASN A 229 9.91 -8.79 36.30
N LEU A 230 9.08 -9.32 35.39
CA LEU A 230 9.14 -10.71 34.97
C LEU A 230 10.16 -10.85 33.84
N MET A 231 10.71 -12.03 33.65
CA MET A 231 11.60 -12.32 32.53
C MET A 231 11.17 -13.61 31.87
N TYR A 232 11.13 -13.63 30.54
CA TYR A 232 10.93 -14.85 29.79
C TYR A 232 12.29 -15.46 29.41
N ILE A 233 12.52 -16.68 29.88
CA ILE A 233 13.75 -17.42 29.64
C ILE A 233 13.39 -18.69 28.88
N LYS A 234 13.99 -18.86 27.69
CA LYS A 234 13.81 -20.05 26.87
C LYS A 234 15.19 -20.64 26.57
N GLU A 235 15.40 -21.88 27.00
CA GLU A 235 16.73 -22.52 27.01
C GLU A 235 17.74 -21.62 27.75
N ASP A 236 18.70 -21.04 27.01
CA ASP A 236 19.74 -20.15 27.53
C ASP A 236 19.53 -18.68 27.10
N LEU A 237 18.40 -18.36 26.46
CA LEU A 237 18.10 -17.02 25.95
C LEU A 237 17.06 -16.33 26.82
N ILE A 238 17.45 -15.16 27.33
CA ILE A 238 16.52 -14.20 27.93
C ILE A 238 15.90 -13.43 26.77
N ILE A 239 14.58 -13.51 26.64
CA ILE A 239 13.88 -12.83 25.56
C ILE A 239 13.25 -11.52 26.06
N PRO A 240 13.58 -10.38 25.45
CA PRO A 240 13.01 -9.09 25.82
C PRO A 240 11.49 -8.99 25.55
N HIS A 241 10.82 -8.11 26.31
CA HIS A 241 9.36 -8.02 26.34
C HIS A 241 8.71 -7.47 25.06
N HIS A 242 9.46 -6.71 24.27
CA HIS A 242 8.99 -6.06 23.05
C HIS A 242 9.03 -6.98 21.81
N TYR A 243 9.63 -8.16 21.93
CA TYR A 243 9.60 -9.12 20.83
C TYR A 243 8.31 -9.92 20.83
N THR A 244 7.91 -10.37 19.64
CA THR A 244 6.76 -11.25 19.44
C THR A 244 7.21 -12.68 19.15
N PHE A 245 6.35 -13.66 19.39
CA PHE A 245 6.65 -15.05 19.00
C PHE A 245 6.88 -15.16 17.49
N TYR A 246 6.14 -14.39 16.71
CA TYR A 246 6.26 -14.28 15.26
C TYR A 246 7.70 -13.96 14.81
N ASP A 247 8.39 -13.03 15.49
CA ASP A 247 9.76 -12.63 15.13
C ASP A 247 10.75 -13.80 15.24
N PHE A 248 10.57 -14.67 16.24
CA PHE A 248 11.43 -15.84 16.43
C PHE A 248 11.12 -16.96 15.45
N ILE A 249 9.84 -17.10 15.05
CA ILE A 249 9.38 -18.09 14.08
C ILE A 249 9.93 -17.77 12.70
N VAL A 250 9.77 -16.51 12.25
CA VAL A 250 10.21 -16.08 10.91
C VAL A 250 11.72 -16.16 10.77
N ASN A 251 12.45 -15.67 11.77
CA ASN A 251 13.91 -15.70 11.74
C ASN A 251 14.48 -17.11 11.95
N LYS A 252 13.62 -18.12 12.22
CA LYS A 252 14.01 -19.47 12.63
C LYS A 252 15.13 -19.41 13.67
N ALA A 253 14.93 -18.53 14.66
CA ALA A 253 15.96 -18.21 15.64
C ALA A 253 16.50 -19.51 16.22
N ARG A 254 17.81 -19.74 16.13
CA ARG A 254 18.43 -21.01 16.47
C ARG A 254 19.18 -20.86 17.79
N GLY A 255 18.72 -21.56 18.82
CA GLY A 255 19.44 -21.74 20.07
C GLY A 255 20.57 -22.76 19.94
N LYS A 256 21.20 -23.11 21.05
CA LYS A 256 22.29 -24.09 21.08
C LYS A 256 21.81 -25.49 20.66
N SER A 257 20.52 -25.81 20.86
CA SER A 257 19.95 -27.13 20.58
C SER A 257 19.16 -27.23 19.27
N GLY A 258 18.97 -26.15 18.52
CA GLY A 258 18.09 -26.15 17.34
C GLY A 258 17.21 -24.90 17.26
N PRO A 259 16.15 -24.90 16.43
CA PRO A 259 15.22 -23.79 16.38
C PRO A 259 14.57 -23.56 17.76
N LEU A 260 14.55 -22.31 18.21
CA LEU A 260 14.12 -21.91 19.55
C LEU A 260 12.63 -22.19 19.78
N PHE A 261 11.85 -22.17 18.70
CA PHE A 261 10.47 -22.57 18.66
C PHE A 261 10.20 -23.45 17.44
N ASN A 262 9.77 -24.68 17.69
CA ASN A 262 9.20 -25.56 16.67
C ASN A 262 7.68 -25.54 16.85
N PHE A 263 6.98 -24.78 16.01
CA PHE A 263 5.51 -24.80 15.96
C PHE A 263 4.98 -25.61 14.77
N ASP A 264 5.89 -26.16 13.96
CA ASP A 264 5.55 -26.99 12.82
C ASP A 264 5.56 -28.45 13.30
N VAL A 265 4.36 -29.01 13.40
CA VAL A 265 4.03 -30.35 13.91
C VAL A 265 4.09 -30.47 15.45
N HIS A 266 2.90 -30.68 16.02
CA HIS A 266 2.59 -31.26 17.32
C HIS A 266 3.74 -32.05 17.97
N ASP A 267 3.90 -31.88 19.29
CA ASP A 267 4.74 -32.69 20.19
C ASP A 267 6.27 -32.54 20.08
N ASP A 268 6.86 -31.79 21.00
CA ASP A 268 8.12 -32.21 21.61
C ASP A 268 7.77 -32.84 22.98
N VAL A 269 7.34 -34.11 22.92
CA VAL A 269 7.36 -35.04 24.06
C VAL A 269 8.83 -35.25 24.42
N ARG A 270 9.41 -34.32 25.18
CA ARG A 270 10.64 -34.57 25.92
C ARG A 270 10.38 -34.18 27.36
N MET A 271 10.69 -35.13 28.23
CA MET A 271 10.50 -35.11 29.69
C MET A 271 9.16 -35.64 30.20
N LEU A 272 8.71 -36.78 29.68
CA LEU A 272 8.18 -37.82 30.56
C LEU A 272 9.01 -39.07 30.36
N ALA A 273 9.87 -39.34 31.35
CA ALA A 273 10.17 -40.72 31.70
C ALA A 273 8.87 -41.33 32.23
N ASP A 274 7.94 -41.66 31.33
CA ASP A 274 6.68 -42.31 31.70
C ASP A 274 6.92 -43.82 31.75
N ALA A 275 7.24 -44.30 32.94
CA ALA A 275 7.44 -45.71 33.25
C ALA A 275 6.09 -46.42 33.52
N THR A 276 5.07 -46.20 32.69
CA THR A 276 3.72 -46.78 32.91
C THR A 276 3.21 -47.66 31.76
N ILE A 277 3.99 -47.84 30.69
CA ILE A 277 3.65 -48.81 29.65
C ILE A 277 4.51 -50.04 29.86
N GLU A 278 3.99 -50.94 30.70
CA GLU A 278 4.44 -52.34 30.75
C GLU A 278 4.25 -52.94 29.36
N LYS A 279 5.37 -53.25 28.71
CA LYS A 279 5.38 -54.03 27.48
C LYS A 279 5.25 -55.48 27.91
N ASP A 280 4.02 -55.98 27.90
CA ASP A 280 3.72 -57.39 28.17
C ASP A 280 4.57 -58.30 27.27
N GLU A 281 5.36 -59.15 27.93
CA GLU A 281 5.97 -60.33 27.34
C GLU A 281 4.88 -61.23 26.74
N VAL A 282 4.94 -61.48 25.44
CA VAL A 282 4.44 -62.73 24.87
C VAL A 282 5.60 -63.44 24.19
N GLY A 283 6.18 -64.38 24.93
CA GLY A 283 7.11 -65.34 24.40
C GLY A 283 6.42 -66.29 23.42
N THR A 284 7.08 -66.52 22.30
CA THR A 284 7.04 -67.82 21.63
C THR A 284 8.47 -68.22 21.33
N VAL A 285 9.00 -69.06 22.21
CA VAL A 285 10.19 -69.86 21.97
C VAL A 285 9.84 -71.07 21.10
N ASN A 286 10.90 -71.61 20.47
CA ASN A 286 11.06 -72.89 19.79
C ASN A 286 11.02 -72.77 18.25
N SER A 287 12.14 -72.71 17.52
CA SER A 287 13.18 -73.75 17.32
C SER A 287 12.61 -75.09 16.88
N ASP A 288 12.77 -75.45 15.59
CA ASP A 288 13.55 -76.62 15.18
C ASP A 288 13.68 -76.72 13.65
N SER A 289 14.86 -77.21 13.22
CA SER A 289 15.22 -77.88 11.95
C SER A 289 15.21 -77.10 10.63
#